data_AF-A0A2A2HW82-F1
#
_entry.id   AF-A0A2A2HW82-F1
#
_cell.length_a   1.000
_cell.length_b   1.000
_cell.length_c   1.000
_cell.angle_alpha   90.00
_cell.angle_beta   90.00
_cell.angle_gamma   90.00
#
_symmetry.space_group_name_H-M   'P 1'
#
loop_
_entity.id
_entity.type
_entity.pdbx_description
1 polymer ?
#
loop_
_entity_poly.entity_id
_entity_poly.type
_entity_poly.pdbx_seq_one_letter_code
_entity_poly.pdbx_strand_id
1 'polypeptide(L)'
;MATLKGELNRELNRIKATQYRQRISRYGRKAVYALEPKEPLKFKPWFLQGIEYYQKEKGFTFEVLCPGLLRVKRPGQTTLLRTYKDFVREYKNDYLSKF
;
A
#
# COMPACT_ATOMS: atom_id res chain seq x y z
N MET A 1 -8.60 34.72 -23.15
CA MET A 1 -7.78 33.48 -23.12
C MET A 1 -8.31 32.38 -22.17
N ALA A 2 -9.54 32.46 -21.65
CA ALA A 2 -10.08 31.42 -20.74
C ALA A 2 -10.73 30.22 -21.47
N THR A 3 -11.20 30.42 -22.71
CA THR A 3 -11.98 29.44 -23.48
C THR A 3 -11.16 28.24 -23.96
N LEU A 4 -9.94 28.48 -24.46
CA LEU A 4 -9.02 27.44 -24.94
C LEU A 4 -8.59 26.45 -23.85
N LYS A 5 -8.38 26.93 -22.60
CA LYS A 5 -8.06 26.05 -21.45
C LYS A 5 -9.23 25.15 -21.08
N GLY A 6 -10.46 25.67 -21.18
CA GLY A 6 -11.68 24.90 -20.90
C GLY A 6 -11.92 23.79 -21.91
N GLU A 7 -11.68 24.06 -23.19
CA GLU A 7 -11.84 23.09 -24.29
C GLU A 7 -10.76 22.00 -24.25
N LEU A 8 -9.50 22.37 -24.01
CA LEU A 8 -8.40 21.42 -23.83
C LEU A 8 -8.66 20.46 -22.65
N ASN A 9 -9.18 20.98 -21.54
CA ASN A 9 -9.54 20.14 -20.39
C ASN A 9 -10.68 19.17 -20.69
N ARG A 10 -11.69 19.57 -21.49
CA ARG A 10 -12.77 18.67 -21.92
C ARG A 10 -12.25 17.53 -22.79
N GLU A 11 -11.38 17.85 -23.74
CA GLU A 11 -10.83 16.84 -24.65
C GLU A 11 -9.91 15.85 -23.91
N LEU A 12 -9.07 16.35 -22.99
CA LEU A 12 -8.26 15.50 -22.11
C LEU A 12 -9.13 14.56 -21.26
N ASN A 13 -10.23 15.05 -20.71
CA ASN A 13 -11.15 14.23 -19.91
C ASN A 13 -11.83 13.15 -20.77
N ARG A 14 -12.19 13.47 -22.01
CA ARG A 14 -12.77 12.52 -22.97
C ARG A 14 -11.78 11.40 -23.29
N ILE A 15 -10.52 11.73 -23.57
CA ILE A 15 -9.45 10.76 -23.85
C ILE A 15 -9.23 9.85 -22.65
N LYS A 16 -9.13 10.39 -21.43
CA LYS A 16 -8.98 9.62 -20.19
C LYS A 16 -10.13 8.63 -19.98
N ALA A 17 -11.37 9.07 -20.22
CA ALA A 17 -12.55 8.21 -20.08
C ALA A 17 -12.54 7.03 -21.08
N THR A 18 -12.12 7.28 -22.33
CA THR A 18 -11.98 6.24 -23.35
C THR A 18 -10.89 5.24 -22.97
N GLN A 19 -9.73 5.71 -22.53
CA GLN A 19 -8.62 4.86 -22.08
C GLN A 19 -9.01 4.01 -20.86
N TYR A 20 -9.76 4.57 -19.91
CA TYR A 20 -10.26 3.85 -18.75
C TYR A 20 -11.22 2.71 -19.14
N ARG A 21 -12.15 2.97 -20.07
CA ARG A 21 -13.06 1.93 -20.59
C ARG A 21 -12.31 0.80 -21.29
N GLN A 22 -11.30 1.14 -22.11
CA GLN A 22 -10.45 0.13 -22.76
C GLN A 22 -9.70 -0.74 -21.76
N ARG A 23 -9.15 -0.14 -20.69
CA ARG A 23 -8.51 -0.88 -19.60
C ARG A 23 -9.48 -1.82 -18.88
N ILE A 24 -10.70 -1.36 -18.58
CA ILE A 24 -11.73 -2.23 -17.96
C ILE A 24 -12.08 -3.39 -18.87
N SER A 25 -12.24 -3.14 -20.17
CA SER A 25 -12.54 -4.20 -21.14
C SER A 25 -11.43 -5.24 -21.23
N ARG A 26 -10.16 -4.82 -21.11
CA ARG A 26 -8.99 -5.70 -21.27
C ARG A 26 -8.66 -6.50 -20.01
N TYR A 27 -8.79 -5.89 -18.83
CA TYR A 27 -8.33 -6.49 -17.57
C TYR A 27 -9.46 -6.80 -16.58
N GLY A 28 -10.68 -6.34 -16.85
CA GLY A 28 -11.79 -6.37 -15.91
C GLY A 28 -11.68 -5.26 -14.86
N ARG A 29 -12.83 -4.80 -14.37
CA ARG A 29 -12.92 -3.63 -13.46
C ARG A 29 -12.08 -3.79 -12.19
N LYS A 30 -12.04 -4.99 -11.60
CA LYS A 30 -11.26 -5.28 -10.38
C LYS A 30 -9.74 -5.14 -10.59
N ALA A 31 -9.21 -5.55 -11.74
CA ALA A 31 -7.79 -5.45 -12.03
C ALA A 31 -7.37 -4.01 -12.33
N VAL A 32 -8.21 -3.19 -12.96
CA VAL A 32 -7.92 -1.77 -13.21
C VAL A 32 -7.75 -1.01 -11.89
N TYR A 33 -8.61 -1.23 -10.89
CA TYR A 33 -8.45 -0.66 -9.54
C TYR A 33 -7.23 -1.21 -8.77
N ALA A 34 -6.73 -2.39 -9.16
CA ALA A 34 -5.48 -2.93 -8.62
C ALA A 34 -4.23 -2.34 -9.29
N LEU A 35 -4.37 -1.84 -10.53
CA LEU A 35 -3.30 -1.24 -11.35
C LEU A 35 -3.18 0.28 -11.17
N GLU A 36 -4.16 0.94 -10.56
CA GLU A 36 -4.01 2.34 -10.18
C GLU A 36 -2.97 2.46 -9.05
N PRO A 37 -2.04 3.43 -9.13
CA PRO A 37 -1.11 3.68 -8.04
C PRO A 37 -1.93 4.10 -6.82
N LYS A 38 -2.12 3.16 -5.90
CA LYS A 38 -2.72 3.45 -4.60
C LYS A 38 -1.76 4.38 -3.90
N GLU A 39 -2.25 5.47 -3.33
CA GLU A 39 -1.42 6.27 -2.43
C GLU A 39 -0.84 5.34 -1.35
N PRO A 40 0.45 5.50 -0.99
CA PRO A 40 1.04 4.70 0.06
C PRO A 40 0.24 4.91 1.34
N LEU A 41 -0.05 3.80 2.03
CA LEU A 41 -0.69 3.87 3.34
C LEU A 41 0.17 4.69 4.28
N LYS A 42 -0.47 5.49 5.15
CA LYS A 42 0.21 6.09 6.30
C LYS A 42 0.81 4.99 7.19
N PHE A 43 1.85 5.33 7.95
CA PHE A 43 2.59 4.37 8.78
C PHE A 43 1.69 3.47 9.65
N LYS A 44 0.76 4.04 10.42
CA LYS A 44 -0.08 3.26 11.35
C LYS A 44 -0.98 2.24 10.63
N PRO A 45 -1.76 2.61 9.58
CA PRO A 45 -2.48 1.64 8.77
C PRO A 45 -1.59 0.56 8.13
N TRP A 46 -0.43 0.95 7.57
CA TRP A 46 0.54 0.01 7.01
C TRP A 46 1.02 -1.00 8.06
N PHE A 47 1.38 -0.52 9.24
CA PHE A 47 1.88 -1.34 10.34
C PHE A 47 0.81 -2.35 10.80
N LEU A 48 -0.41 -1.89 11.05
CA LEU A 48 -1.51 -2.76 11.52
C LEU A 48 -1.89 -3.82 10.48
N GLN A 49 -1.99 -3.44 9.20
CA GLN A 49 -2.25 -4.39 8.11
C GLN A 49 -1.12 -5.42 7.97
N GLY A 50 0.13 -4.99 8.13
CA GLY A 50 1.28 -5.89 8.13
C GLY A 50 1.20 -6.93 9.25
N ILE A 51 0.94 -6.49 10.49
CA ILE A 51 0.78 -7.40 11.64
C ILE A 51 -0.32 -8.43 11.36
N GLU A 52 -1.50 -7.98 10.93
CA GLU A 52 -2.64 -8.85 10.63
C GLU A 52 -2.33 -9.86 9.52
N TYR A 53 -1.71 -9.41 8.43
CA TYR A 53 -1.29 -10.26 7.31
C TYR A 53 -0.32 -11.36 7.78
N TYR A 54 0.74 -11.00 8.51
CA TYR A 54 1.73 -11.98 8.95
C TYR A 54 1.16 -12.94 10.00
N GLN A 55 0.20 -12.52 10.82
CA GLN A 55 -0.52 -13.42 11.72
C GLN A 55 -1.37 -14.43 10.95
N LYS A 56 -2.20 -13.97 10.00
CA LYS A 56 -3.15 -14.83 9.28
C LYS A 56 -2.46 -15.73 8.24
N GLU A 57 -1.61 -15.15 7.42
CA GLU A 57 -1.07 -15.83 6.22
C GLU A 57 0.23 -16.57 6.50
N LYS A 58 0.97 -16.17 7.54
CA LYS A 58 2.30 -16.71 7.85
C LYS A 58 2.41 -17.32 9.23
N GLY A 59 1.36 -17.26 10.06
CA GLY A 59 1.35 -17.82 11.42
C GLY A 59 2.28 -17.10 12.40
N PHE A 60 2.67 -15.86 12.12
CA PHE A 60 3.54 -15.10 13.02
C PHE A 60 2.77 -14.73 14.29
N THR A 61 3.47 -14.61 15.41
CA THR A 61 2.91 -14.02 16.63
C THR A 61 3.70 -12.79 17.04
N PHE A 62 2.97 -11.78 17.51
CA PHE A 62 3.51 -10.50 17.92
C PHE A 62 3.11 -10.25 19.37
N GLU A 63 4.09 -10.16 20.25
CA GLU A 63 3.90 -9.98 21.69
C GLU A 63 4.50 -8.63 22.08
N VAL A 64 3.69 -7.73 22.63
CA VAL A 64 4.15 -6.43 23.13
C VAL A 64 4.81 -6.66 24.48
N LEU A 65 6.11 -6.40 24.58
CA LEU A 65 6.83 -6.55 25.84
C LEU A 65 6.77 -5.27 26.68
N CYS A 66 6.92 -4.12 26.02
CA CYS A 66 6.77 -2.80 26.59
C CYS A 66 6.46 -1.80 25.46
N PRO A 67 6.09 -0.54 25.78
CA PRO A 67 5.78 0.45 24.76
C PRO A 67 6.90 0.60 23.73
N GLY A 68 6.60 0.30 22.47
CA GLY A 68 7.55 0.41 21.36
C GLY A 68 8.51 -0.77 21.17
N LEU A 69 8.37 -1.87 21.92
CA LEU A 69 9.14 -3.10 21.74
C LEU A 69 8.22 -4.31 21.55
N LEU A 70 8.44 -5.01 20.43
CA LEU A 70 7.69 -6.18 20.02
C LEU A 70 8.61 -7.39 19.93
N ARG A 71 8.16 -8.48 20.52
CA ARG A 71 8.70 -9.81 20.27
C ARG A 71 7.94 -10.43 19.10
N VAL A 72 8.66 -10.79 18.05
CA VAL A 72 8.14 -11.39 16.82
C VAL A 72 8.56 -12.85 16.79
N LYS A 73 7.61 -13.77 16.95
CA LYS A 73 7.87 -15.21 16.81
C LYS A 73 7.41 -15.66 15.44
N ARG A 74 8.33 -16.26 14.71
CA ARG A 74 8.11 -16.83 13.38
C ARG A 74 8.02 -18.34 13.50
N PRO A 75 7.07 -19.01 12.82
CA PRO A 75 6.99 -20.47 12.86
C PRO A 75 8.31 -21.11 12.41
N GLY A 76 8.86 -22.01 13.23
CA GLY A 76 10.10 -22.74 12.91
C GLY A 76 11.38 -21.89 12.90
N GLN A 77 11.35 -20.64 13.34
CA GLN A 77 12.53 -19.77 13.38
C GLN A 77 12.73 -19.13 14.76
N THR A 78 13.95 -18.65 14.99
CA THR A 78 14.30 -17.92 16.21
C THR A 78 13.46 -16.65 16.34
N THR A 79 13.06 -16.39 17.58
CA THR A 79 12.31 -15.20 17.95
C THR A 79 13.16 -13.95 17.79
N LEU A 80 12.57 -12.89 17.25
CA LEU A 80 13.23 -11.59 17.04
C LEU A 80 12.63 -10.54 17.95
N LEU A 81 13.44 -9.56 18.35
CA LEU A 81 12.98 -8.34 18.98
C LEU A 81 13.02 -7.20 17.96
N ARG A 82 11.93 -6.45 17.87
CA ARG A 82 11.78 -5.33 16.95
C ARG A 82 11.25 -4.12 17.68
N THR A 83 11.93 -3.00 17.51
CA THR A 83 11.52 -1.72 18.07
C THR A 83 10.61 -0.98 17.09
N TYR A 84 9.88 0.02 17.59
CA TYR A 84 9.16 0.98 16.75
C TYR A 84 10.05 1.60 15.67
N LYS A 85 11.32 1.91 16.00
CA LYS A 85 12.30 2.48 15.06
C LYS A 85 12.60 1.53 13.90
N ASP A 86 12.63 0.23 14.15
CA ASP A 86 12.86 -0.77 13.09
C ASP A 86 11.72 -0.76 12.07
N PHE A 87 10.46 -0.68 12.53
CA PHE A 87 9.30 -0.60 11.66
C PHE A 87 9.25 0.73 10.89
N VAL A 88 9.62 1.85 11.53
CA VAL A 88 9.70 3.16 10.84
C VAL A 88 10.77 3.14 9.74
N ARG A 89 11.93 2.51 9.99
CA ARG A 89 12.99 2.36 8.99
C ARG A 89 12.50 1.54 7.79
N GLU A 90 11.88 0.39 8.05
CA GLU A 90 11.30 -0.49 7.01
C GLU A 90 10.20 0.22 6.22
N TYR A 91 9.33 0.98 6.89
CA TYR A 91 8.32 1.79 6.22
C TYR A 91 8.93 2.81 5.25
N LYS A 92 9.94 3.57 5.70
CA LYS A 92 10.56 4.64 4.90
C LYS A 92 11.41 4.09 3.75
N ASN A 93 12.18 3.04 4.00
CA ASN A 93 13.17 2.56 3.04
C ASN A 93 12.62 1.49 2.11
N ASP A 94 11.72 0.63 2.59
CA ASP A 94 11.30 -0.57 1.86
C ASP A 94 9.86 -0.48 1.35
N TYR A 95 8.95 0.15 2.11
CA TYR A 95 7.56 0.30 1.69
C TYR A 95 7.36 1.52 0.80
N LEU A 96 7.78 2.71 1.24
CA LEU A 96 7.58 3.94 0.47
C LEU A 96 8.38 3.98 -0.84
N SER A 97 9.48 3.23 -0.94
CA SER A 97 10.28 3.15 -2.18
C SER A 97 9.59 2.39 -3.33
N LYS A 98 8.46 1.72 -3.05
CA LYS A 98 7.65 0.99 -4.04
C LYS A 98 6.54 1.83 -4.68
N PHE A 99 6.41 3.08 -4.26
CA PHE A 99 5.43 4.06 -4.77
C PHE A 99 6.18 5.25 -5.36
#